data_AF-A0A7H1AND5-F1
#
_entry.id   AF-A0A7H1AND5-F1
#
_cell.length_a   1.000
_cell.length_b   1.000
_cell.length_c   1.000
_cell.angle_alpha   90.00
_cell.angle_beta   90.00
_cell.angle_gamma   90.00
#
_symmetry.space_group_name_H-M   'P 1'
#
loop_
_entity.id
_entity.type
_entity.pdbx_description
1 polymer ?
#
loop_
_entity_poly.entity_id
_entity_poly.type
_entity_poly.pdbx_seq_one_letter_code
_entity_poly.pdbx_strand_id
1 'polypeptide(L)'
;MTDPALPVARLRSLIGDDVRELATEVAQHLERLLERNGMRDPTGLRAAVEQERPRTPLDIANHLDACIFESGGDPGTLAEALRDVTDPGDLRRIAQACGLSFDVLQRQLSGRRTLTFSTVLGALRALGVELRVSVGTPVP
;
A
#
# COMPACT_ATOMS: atom_id res chain seq x y z
N MET A 1 -6.87 -32.61 -15.23
CA MET A 1 -6.98 -31.15 -15.15
C MET A 1 -7.86 -30.86 -13.94
N THR A 2 -7.25 -30.67 -12.77
CA THR A 2 -7.97 -30.59 -11.50
C THR A 2 -8.55 -29.20 -11.35
N ASP A 3 -9.86 -29.11 -11.20
CA ASP A 3 -10.59 -27.86 -10.99
C ASP A 3 -10.09 -27.16 -9.71
N PRO A 4 -9.51 -25.95 -9.79
CA PRO A 4 -8.96 -25.24 -8.62
C PRO A 4 -10.03 -24.79 -7.62
N ALA A 5 -11.33 -24.85 -7.96
CA ALA A 5 -12.43 -24.54 -7.05
C ALA A 5 -12.78 -25.71 -6.10
N LEU A 6 -12.38 -26.95 -6.46
CA LEU A 6 -12.73 -28.17 -5.73
C LEU A 6 -12.16 -28.24 -4.30
N PRO A 7 -10.90 -27.82 -4.02
CA PRO A 7 -10.33 -27.87 -2.67
C PRO A 7 -11.01 -26.90 -1.69
N VAL A 8 -11.31 -25.68 -2.16
CA VAL A 8 -11.90 -24.61 -1.32
C VAL A 8 -13.36 -24.92 -1.00
N ALA A 9 -14.12 -25.44 -1.95
CA ALA A 9 -15.49 -25.90 -1.72
C ALA A 9 -15.55 -27.07 -0.73
N ARG A 10 -14.57 -27.98 -0.79
CA ARG A 10 -14.46 -29.14 0.11
C ARG A 10 -14.05 -28.74 1.52
N LEU A 11 -13.16 -27.76 1.66
CA LEU A 11 -12.82 -27.14 2.96
C LEU A 11 -14.06 -26.45 3.58
N ARG A 12 -14.81 -25.66 2.81
CA ARG A 12 -16.05 -25.02 3.30
C ARG A 12 -17.09 -26.03 3.80
N SER A 13 -17.23 -27.16 3.12
CA SER A 13 -18.14 -28.24 3.53
C SER A 13 -17.70 -28.98 4.79
N LEU A 14 -16.40 -29.06 5.06
CA LEU A 14 -15.85 -29.82 6.19
C LEU A 14 -15.87 -29.04 7.51
N ILE A 15 -15.94 -27.72 7.45
CA ILE A 15 -15.62 -26.87 8.61
C ILE A 15 -16.84 -26.10 9.13
N GLY A 16 -17.97 -26.14 8.42
CA GLY A 16 -19.13 -25.31 8.77
C GLY A 16 -18.80 -23.82 8.70
N ASP A 17 -19.78 -22.96 8.98
CA ASP A 17 -19.63 -21.50 8.85
C ASP A 17 -18.68 -20.85 9.87
N ASP A 18 -17.93 -21.61 10.68
CA ASP A 18 -16.94 -21.11 11.65
C ASP A 18 -15.57 -20.87 11.02
N VAL A 19 -15.55 -20.03 9.97
CA VAL A 19 -14.33 -19.50 9.34
C VAL A 19 -13.43 -18.75 10.35
N ARG A 20 -14.00 -18.28 11.47
CA ARG A 20 -13.26 -17.61 12.56
C ARG A 20 -12.46 -18.58 13.43
N GLU A 21 -12.95 -19.80 13.70
CA GLU A 21 -12.18 -20.80 14.45
C GLU A 21 -11.06 -21.41 13.60
N LEU A 22 -11.30 -21.60 12.29
CA LEU A 22 -10.27 -22.01 11.34
C LEU A 22 -9.05 -21.10 11.30
N ALA A 23 -9.28 -19.79 11.29
CA ALA A 23 -8.19 -18.83 11.26
C ALA A 23 -7.27 -19.00 12.48
N THR A 24 -7.87 -19.33 13.62
CA THR A 24 -7.15 -19.53 14.89
C THR A 24 -6.41 -20.87 14.89
N GLU A 25 -7.04 -21.96 14.46
CA GLU A 25 -6.39 -23.28 14.40
C GLU A 25 -5.25 -23.33 13.38
N VAL A 26 -5.44 -22.69 12.21
CA VAL A 26 -4.41 -22.58 11.18
C VAL A 26 -3.24 -21.74 11.68
N ALA A 27 -3.50 -20.60 12.33
CA ALA A 27 -2.45 -19.78 12.93
C ALA A 27 -1.65 -20.57 13.97
N GLN A 28 -2.33 -21.24 14.91
CA GLN A 28 -1.67 -22.06 15.94
C GLN A 28 -0.90 -23.24 15.35
N HIS A 29 -1.39 -23.86 14.27
CA HIS A 29 -0.67 -24.94 13.60
C HIS A 29 0.60 -24.43 12.91
N LEU A 30 0.52 -23.28 12.24
CA LEU A 30 1.68 -22.63 11.64
C LEU A 30 2.71 -22.21 12.70
N GLU A 31 2.27 -21.63 13.82
CA GLU A 31 3.16 -21.29 14.95
C GLU A 31 3.92 -22.51 15.47
N ARG A 32 3.21 -23.62 15.73
CA ARG A 32 3.84 -24.89 16.16
C ARG A 32 4.83 -25.43 15.13
N LEU A 33 4.54 -25.31 13.83
CA LEU A 33 5.47 -25.71 12.77
C LEU A 33 6.72 -24.83 12.75
N LEU A 34 6.58 -23.52 12.92
CA LEU A 34 7.69 -22.57 12.93
C LEU A 34 8.59 -22.80 14.16
N GLU A 35 7.99 -23.01 15.34
CA GLU A 35 8.72 -23.36 16.57
C GLU A 35 9.49 -24.67 16.44
N ARG A 36 8.86 -25.70 15.87
CA ARG A 36 9.49 -27.01 15.67
C ARG A 36 10.68 -26.97 14.68
N ASN A 37 10.72 -25.95 13.83
CA ASN A 37 11.84 -25.69 12.91
C ASN A 37 12.84 -24.65 13.47
N GLY A 38 12.74 -24.28 14.75
CA GLY A 38 13.72 -23.44 15.45
C GLY A 38 13.51 -21.92 15.33
N MET A 39 12.41 -21.46 14.74
CA MET A 39 12.08 -20.03 14.67
C MET A 39 11.25 -19.58 15.89
N ARG A 40 11.89 -18.85 16.80
CA ARG A 40 11.28 -18.31 18.03
C ARG A 40 10.70 -16.90 17.92
N ASP A 41 11.03 -16.15 16.86
CA ASP A 41 10.50 -14.80 16.63
C ASP A 41 9.96 -14.64 15.19
N PRO A 42 8.71 -15.05 14.94
CA PRO A 42 8.07 -14.86 13.65
C PRO A 42 7.77 -13.39 13.35
N THR A 43 7.75 -12.50 14.35
CA THR A 43 7.44 -11.08 14.16
C THR A 43 8.61 -10.34 13.52
N GLY A 44 9.84 -10.62 13.98
CA GLY A 44 11.05 -10.10 13.35
C GLY A 44 11.21 -10.56 11.90
N LEU A 45 10.82 -11.81 11.60
CA LEU A 45 10.81 -12.33 10.22
C LEU A 45 9.72 -11.66 9.36
N ARG A 46 8.51 -11.46 9.89
CA ARG A 46 7.44 -10.75 9.16
C ARG A 46 7.86 -9.34 8.79
N ALA A 47 8.44 -8.61 9.75
CA ALA A 47 8.96 -7.27 9.51
C ALA A 47 10.09 -7.29 8.46
N ALA A 48 11.05 -8.22 8.56
CA ALA A 48 12.12 -8.34 7.57
C ALA A 48 11.59 -8.66 6.15
N VAL A 49 10.62 -9.58 6.03
CA VAL A 49 10.00 -9.95 4.75
C VAL A 49 9.13 -8.82 4.19
N GLU A 50 8.50 -8.00 5.04
CA GLU A 50 7.79 -6.78 4.62
C GLU A 50 8.75 -5.71 4.08
N GLN A 51 9.94 -5.57 4.65
CA GLN A 51 10.97 -4.62 4.16
C GLN A 51 11.56 -5.05 2.80
N GLU A 52 11.56 -6.36 2.50
CA GLU A 52 12.13 -6.91 1.27
C GLU A 52 11.12 -7.00 0.11
N ARG A 53 9.83 -6.77 0.37
CA ARG A 53 8.78 -6.85 -0.66
C ARG A 53 8.65 -5.53 -1.42
N PRO A 54 8.52 -5.53 -2.76
CA PRO A 54 8.17 -4.32 -3.50
C PRO A 54 6.80 -3.79 -3.06
N ARG A 55 6.71 -2.47 -2.84
CA ARG A 55 5.46 -1.80 -2.45
C ARG A 55 4.39 -2.04 -3.52
N THR A 56 3.20 -2.44 -3.07
CA THR A 56 2.03 -2.60 -3.92
C THR A 56 1.26 -1.28 -4.04
N PRO A 57 0.38 -1.10 -5.05
CA PRO A 57 -0.47 0.08 -5.14
C PRO A 57 -1.34 0.31 -3.88
N LEU A 58 -1.72 -0.77 -3.17
CA LEU A 58 -2.46 -0.66 -1.91
C LEU A 58 -1.59 -0.06 -0.80
N ASP A 59 -0.32 -0.46 -0.70
CA ASP A 59 0.61 0.10 0.28
C ASP A 59 0.84 1.60 0.03
N ILE A 60 0.94 1.99 -1.25
CA ILE A 60 1.06 3.39 -1.66
C ILE A 60 -0.21 4.16 -1.28
N ALA A 61 -1.40 3.62 -1.56
CA ALA A 61 -2.67 4.26 -1.22
C ALA A 61 -2.80 4.48 0.29
N ASN A 62 -2.51 3.46 1.10
CA ASN A 62 -2.57 3.54 2.57
C ASN A 62 -1.57 4.57 3.12
N HIS A 63 -0.35 4.60 2.58
CA HIS A 63 0.66 5.57 2.99
C HIS A 63 0.24 7.01 2.68
N LEU A 64 -0.30 7.25 1.47
CA LEU A 64 -0.74 8.58 1.07
C LEU A 64 -1.98 9.03 1.85
N ASP A 65 -2.92 8.12 2.15
CA ASP A 65 -4.10 8.42 2.98
C ASP A 65 -3.70 8.85 4.40
N ALA A 66 -2.82 8.08 5.04
CA ALA A 66 -2.27 8.43 6.35
C ALA A 66 -1.54 9.79 6.31
N CYS A 67 -0.72 10.03 5.29
CA CYS A 67 -0.02 11.30 5.11
C CYS A 67 -0.99 12.49 4.98
N ILE A 68 -2.06 12.36 4.19
CA ILE A 68 -3.07 13.41 4.02
C ILE A 68 -3.80 13.67 5.33
N PHE A 69 -4.17 12.61 6.05
CA PHE A 69 -4.87 12.72 7.33
C PHE A 69 -4.02 13.41 8.40
N GLU A 70 -2.77 12.98 8.58
CA GLU A 70 -1.87 13.48 9.62
C GLU A 70 -1.39 14.91 9.35
N SER A 71 -1.16 15.26 8.08
CA SER A 71 -0.69 16.60 7.68
C SER A 71 -1.81 17.62 7.46
N GLY A 72 -3.08 17.19 7.48
CA GLY A 72 -4.20 18.02 7.06
C GLY A 72 -4.14 18.42 5.57
N GLY A 73 -3.45 17.62 4.74
CA GLY A 73 -3.28 17.86 3.32
C GLY A 73 -2.21 18.90 2.96
N ASP A 74 -1.18 19.08 3.80
CA ASP A 74 -0.07 19.99 3.51
C ASP A 74 0.64 19.59 2.18
N PRO A 75 0.78 20.52 1.21
CA PRO A 75 1.40 20.22 -0.07
C PRO A 75 2.86 19.79 0.02
N GLY A 76 3.61 20.26 1.02
CA GLY A 76 5.01 19.90 1.23
C GLY A 76 5.15 18.47 1.74
N THR A 77 4.38 18.12 2.77
CA THR A 77 4.34 16.74 3.29
C THR A 77 3.86 15.75 2.23
N LEU A 78 2.84 16.10 1.45
CA LEU A 78 2.39 15.24 0.35
C LEU A 78 3.43 15.10 -0.77
N ALA A 79 4.23 16.14 -1.03
CA ALA A 79 5.32 16.10 -2.00
C ALA A 79 6.45 15.15 -1.55
N GLU A 80 6.74 15.10 -0.25
CA GLU A 80 7.66 14.15 0.35
C GLU A 80 7.14 12.72 0.24
N ALA A 81 5.90 12.47 0.67
CA ALA A 81 5.29 11.15 0.58
C ALA A 81 5.23 10.61 -0.87
N LEU A 82 4.88 11.47 -1.84
CA LEU A 82 4.90 11.10 -3.26
C LEU A 82 6.31 10.75 -3.75
N ARG A 83 7.35 11.44 -3.28
CA ARG A 83 8.73 11.07 -3.61
C ARG A 83 9.09 9.71 -3.01
N ASP A 84 8.73 9.47 -1.76
CA ASP A 84 9.10 8.26 -1.02
C ASP A 84 8.49 6.99 -1.62
N VAL A 85 7.31 7.09 -2.24
CA VAL A 85 6.64 5.98 -2.94
C VAL A 85 7.01 5.86 -4.41
N THR A 86 7.75 6.82 -4.95
CA THR A 86 8.14 6.85 -6.36
C THR A 86 9.51 6.23 -6.57
N ASP A 87 9.59 5.23 -7.45
CA ASP A 87 10.89 4.74 -7.91
C ASP A 87 11.62 5.86 -8.71
N PRO A 88 12.92 6.13 -8.43
CA PRO A 88 13.68 7.14 -9.17
C PRO A 88 13.65 6.98 -10.70
N GLY A 89 13.56 5.74 -11.20
CA GLY A 89 13.45 5.44 -12.62
C GLY A 89 12.11 5.85 -13.25
N ASP A 90 11.05 5.94 -12.44
CA ASP A 90 9.68 6.23 -12.88
C ASP A 90 9.37 7.73 -12.98
N LEU A 91 10.21 8.61 -12.42
CA LEU A 91 9.96 10.05 -12.37
C LEU A 91 9.69 10.68 -13.75
N ARG A 92 10.32 10.18 -14.83
CA ARG A 92 10.04 10.67 -16.19
C ARG A 92 8.64 10.29 -16.68
N ARG A 93 8.21 9.07 -16.40
CA ARG A 93 6.87 8.55 -16.71
C ARG A 93 5.81 9.33 -15.94
N ILE A 94 6.07 9.61 -14.67
CA ILE A 94 5.20 10.42 -13.80
C ILE A 94 5.12 11.86 -14.32
N ALA A 95 6.24 12.49 -14.69
CA ALA A 95 6.23 13.83 -15.25
C ALA A 95 5.36 13.92 -16.52
N GLN A 96 5.47 12.93 -17.40
CA GLN A 96 4.64 12.83 -18.59
C GLN A 96 3.15 12.67 -18.25
N ALA A 97 2.81 11.82 -17.28
CA ALA A 97 1.43 11.64 -16.82
C ALA A 97 0.85 12.93 -16.19
N CYS A 98 1.70 13.78 -15.62
CA CYS A 98 1.33 15.09 -15.09
C CYS A 98 1.28 16.20 -16.16
N GLY A 99 1.74 15.95 -17.39
CA GLY A 99 1.89 16.98 -18.42
C GLY A 99 2.98 18.02 -18.09
N LEU A 100 4.00 17.62 -17.32
CA LEU A 100 5.07 18.48 -16.85
C LEU A 100 6.42 18.07 -17.43
N SER A 101 7.37 19.00 -17.46
CA SER A 101 8.77 18.63 -17.61
C SER A 101 9.28 17.96 -16.32
N PHE A 102 10.30 17.11 -16.46
CA PHE A 102 10.97 16.45 -15.33
C PHE A 102 11.48 17.47 -14.29
N ASP A 103 12.06 18.58 -14.75
CA ASP A 103 12.57 19.66 -13.88
C ASP A 103 11.46 20.33 -13.06
N VAL A 104 10.29 20.57 -13.67
CA VAL A 104 9.14 21.15 -12.95
C VAL A 104 8.60 20.16 -11.91
N LEU A 105 8.46 18.88 -12.26
CA LEU A 105 8.05 17.84 -11.30
C LEU A 105 9.06 17.76 -10.14
N GLN A 106 10.36 17.71 -10.44
CA GLN A 106 11.40 17.60 -9.43
C GLN A 106 11.39 18.79 -8.47
N ARG A 107 11.19 20.02 -8.96
CA ARG A 107 11.02 21.21 -8.10
C ARG A 107 9.79 21.12 -7.21
N GLN A 108 8.67 20.61 -7.73
CA GLN A 108 7.46 20.43 -6.93
C GLN A 108 7.65 19.40 -5.85
N LEU A 109 8.19 18.23 -6.20
CA LEU A 109 8.47 17.19 -5.22
C LEU A 109 9.43 17.73 -4.15
N SER A 110 10.54 18.37 -4.54
CA SER A 110 11.58 18.94 -3.62
C SER A 110 11.16 20.14 -2.78
N GLY A 111 9.89 20.55 -2.79
CA GLY A 111 9.42 21.71 -2.04
C GLY A 111 9.96 23.05 -2.54
N ARG A 112 10.82 23.05 -3.58
CA ARG A 112 11.31 24.26 -4.27
C ARG A 112 10.20 24.97 -5.06
N ARG A 113 9.09 24.27 -5.31
CA ARG A 113 7.85 24.79 -5.88
C ARG A 113 6.68 24.11 -5.15
N THR A 114 5.58 24.83 -4.99
CA THR A 114 4.35 24.24 -4.43
C THR A 114 3.83 23.10 -5.29
N LEU A 115 3.46 21.99 -4.64
CA LEU A 115 2.80 20.86 -5.29
C LEU A 115 1.38 21.25 -5.71
N THR A 116 1.04 21.07 -6.98
CA THR A 116 -0.30 21.39 -7.50
C THR A 116 -1.21 20.18 -7.48
N PHE A 117 -2.52 20.40 -7.33
CA PHE A 117 -3.51 19.33 -7.36
C PHE A 117 -3.48 18.51 -8.67
N SER A 118 -3.25 19.17 -9.81
CA SER A 118 -3.05 18.49 -11.10
C SER A 118 -1.86 17.52 -11.09
N THR A 119 -0.78 17.89 -10.41
CA THR A 119 0.42 17.05 -10.26
C THR A 119 0.12 15.85 -9.38
N VAL A 120 -0.63 16.04 -8.29
CA VAL A 120 -1.10 14.94 -7.43
C VAL A 120 -1.90 13.93 -8.23
N LEU A 121 -2.94 14.37 -8.96
CA LEU A 121 -3.78 13.47 -9.75
C LEU A 121 -3.00 12.74 -10.86
N GLY A 122 -2.07 13.42 -11.52
CA GLY A 122 -1.21 12.82 -12.54
C GLY A 122 -0.27 11.76 -11.95
N ALA A 123 0.33 12.05 -10.79
CA ALA A 123 1.20 11.13 -10.07
C ALA A 123 0.45 9.90 -9.58
N LEU A 124 -0.71 10.07 -8.93
CA LEU A 124 -1.56 8.96 -8.48
C LEU A 124 -1.92 8.02 -9.64
N ARG A 125 -2.34 8.57 -10.79
CA ARG A 125 -2.63 7.78 -11.99
C ARG A 125 -1.41 6.98 -12.47
N ALA A 126 -0.23 7.59 -12.49
CA ALA A 126 1.00 6.92 -12.88
C ALA A 126 1.39 5.80 -11.90
N LEU A 127 1.07 5.95 -10.62
CA LEU A 127 1.32 4.96 -9.57
C LEU A 127 0.22 3.89 -9.48
N GLY A 128 -0.85 3.99 -10.30
CA GLY A 128 -1.96 3.05 -10.27
C GLY A 128 -2.88 3.22 -9.06
N VAL A 129 -2.94 4.42 -8.49
CA VAL A 129 -3.77 4.78 -7.33
C VAL A 129 -4.84 5.79 -7.76
N GLU A 130 -6.01 5.73 -7.12
CA GLU A 130 -7.13 6.65 -7.34
C GLU A 130 -7.40 7.49 -6.09
N LEU A 131 -7.66 8.79 -6.29
CA LEU A 131 -8.14 9.65 -5.22
C LEU A 131 -9.65 9.45 -5.03
N ARG A 132 -10.07 9.18 -3.79
CA ARG A 132 -11.47 8.96 -3.42
C ARG A 132 -11.91 10.01 -2.42
N VAL A 133 -13.14 10.48 -2.57
CA VAL A 133 -13.77 11.40 -1.61
C VAL A 133 -14.72 10.60 -0.73
N SER A 134 -14.65 10.82 0.58
CA SER A 134 -15.50 10.21 1.59
C SER A 134 -16.22 11.29 2.41
N VAL A 135 -17.24 10.90 3.18
CA VAL A 135 -17.96 11.83 4.06
C VAL A 135 -17.03 12.24 5.19
N GLY A 136 -16.65 13.53 5.23
CA GLY A 136 -15.92 14.15 6.34
C GLY A 136 -16.86 14.85 7.32
N THR A 137 -16.39 15.10 8.53
CA THR A 137 -17.07 16.01 9.46
C THR A 137 -16.94 17.44 8.96
N PRO A 138 -18.05 18.19 8.77
CA PRO A 138 -17.99 19.60 8.41
C PRO A 138 -17.17 20.37 9.46
N VAL A 139 -16.18 21.13 9.02
CA VAL A 139 -15.50 22.10 9.89
C VAL A 139 -16.46 23.29 10.05
N PRO A 140 -16.81 23.69 11.29
CA PRO A 140 -17.75 24.79 11.54
C PRO A 140 -17.22 26.16 11.11
#